data_AF-A0A9E6JH04-F1
#
_entry.id   AF-A0A9E6JH04-F1
#
_cell.length_a   1.000
_cell.length_b   1.000
_cell.length_c   1.000
_cell.angle_alpha   90.00
_cell.angle_beta   90.00
_cell.angle_gamma   90.00
#
_symmetry.space_group_name_H-M   'P 1'
#
loop_
_entity.id
_entity.type
_entity.pdbx_description
1 polymer ?
#
loop_
_entity_poly.entity_id
_entity_poly.type
_entity_poly.pdbx_seq_one_letter_code
_entity_poly.pdbx_strand_id
1 'polypeptide(L)'
;MAIMTEYIDLIVPVSIIEEKYPGGWEQCLSDHKPAIGGRVWFDNHLFRDGAMNPVAMEALLNEWWKLGFECFVEKDGKREWRDVCVYEGLAGGLKMPCEWLAEDPATRSVYLKGTAMGEIAGRDWDLIDDWEPPTFP
;
A
#
# COMPACT_ATOMS: atom_id res chain seq x y z
N MET A 1 7.94 -11.21 2.65
CA MET A 1 7.64 -10.07 3.53
C MET A 1 6.24 -9.62 3.19
N ALA A 2 5.58 -8.97 4.13
CA ALA A 2 4.23 -8.47 3.98
C ALA A 2 4.16 -7.06 4.51
N ILE A 3 3.11 -6.34 4.15
CA ILE A 3 2.83 -5.01 4.65
C ILE A 3 1.47 -5.01 5.32
N MET A 4 1.41 -4.40 6.50
CA MET A 4 0.16 -4.22 7.21
C MET A 4 -0.76 -3.24 6.49
N THR A 5 -2.05 -3.56 6.51
CA THR A 5 -3.13 -2.74 5.93
C THR A 5 -3.94 -2.10 7.04
N GLU A 6 -4.42 -0.87 6.80
CA GLU A 6 -5.20 -0.12 7.77
C GLU A 6 -6.61 0.12 7.25
N TYR A 7 -6.82 1.24 6.55
CA TYR A 7 -8.13 1.71 6.13
C TYR A 7 -8.34 1.55 4.62
N ILE A 8 -7.77 2.45 3.83
CA ILE A 8 -7.72 2.38 2.37
C ILE A 8 -6.25 2.52 1.99
N ASP A 9 -5.72 1.50 1.34
CA ASP A 9 -4.29 1.36 1.11
C ASP A 9 -4.00 1.26 -0.39
N LEU A 10 -3.18 2.18 -0.89
CA LEU A 10 -2.62 2.05 -2.23
C LEU A 10 -1.39 1.17 -2.14
N ILE A 11 -1.42 0.04 -2.83
CA ILE A 11 -0.33 -0.93 -2.87
C ILE A 11 0.31 -0.90 -4.25
N VAL A 12 1.63 -0.82 -4.32
CA VAL A 12 2.39 -0.80 -5.58
C VAL A 12 3.60 -1.73 -5.46
N PRO A 13 3.88 -2.60 -6.45
CA PRO A 13 5.10 -3.40 -6.43
C PRO A 13 6.34 -2.53 -6.61
N VAL A 14 7.35 -2.70 -5.75
CA VAL A 14 8.63 -1.97 -5.82
C VAL A 14 9.29 -2.13 -7.19
N SER A 15 9.19 -3.31 -7.81
CA SER A 15 9.73 -3.54 -9.17
C SER A 15 9.09 -2.65 -10.23
N ILE A 16 7.80 -2.32 -10.09
CA ILE A 16 7.09 -1.44 -11.01
C ILE A 16 7.44 0.02 -10.73
N ILE A 17 7.65 0.38 -9.46
CA ILE A 17 8.16 1.71 -9.09
C ILE A 17 9.55 1.94 -9.71
N GLU A 18 10.44 0.97 -9.58
CA GLU A 18 11.78 1.04 -10.15
C GLU A 18 11.76 1.26 -11.67
N GLU A 19 10.81 0.61 -12.37
CA GLU A 19 10.66 0.74 -13.82
C GLU A 19 10.04 2.08 -14.25
N LYS A 20 9.00 2.54 -13.55
CA LYS A 20 8.10 3.59 -14.06
C LYS A 20 8.20 4.93 -13.32
N TYR A 21 8.58 4.93 -12.05
CA TYR A 21 8.65 6.17 -11.27
C TYR A 21 9.84 7.01 -11.75
N PRO A 22 9.68 8.33 -11.98
CA PRO A 22 10.82 9.18 -12.35
C PRO A 22 11.91 9.14 -11.27
N GLY A 23 13.08 8.59 -11.60
CA GLY A 23 14.18 8.40 -10.65
C GLY A 23 14.10 7.09 -9.84
N GLY A 24 13.19 6.17 -10.19
CA GLY A 24 13.09 4.83 -9.63
C GLY A 24 12.66 4.78 -8.17
N TRP A 25 12.94 3.65 -7.52
CA TRP A 25 12.56 3.38 -6.13
C TRP A 25 13.17 4.37 -5.14
N GLU A 26 14.44 4.71 -5.31
CA GLU A 26 15.15 5.63 -4.42
C GLU A 26 14.51 7.02 -4.42
N GLN A 27 14.14 7.53 -5.60
CA GLN A 27 13.46 8.82 -5.70
C GLN A 27 12.05 8.75 -5.09
N CYS A 28 11.32 7.65 -5.33
CA CYS A 28 10.00 7.44 -4.72
C CYS A 28 10.08 7.51 -3.19
N LEU A 29 11.05 6.82 -2.57
CA LEU A 29 11.27 6.89 -1.13
C LEU A 29 11.65 8.29 -0.64
N SER A 30 12.49 9.00 -1.39
CA SER A 30 12.86 10.38 -1.07
C SER A 30 11.64 11.30 -1.05
N ASP A 31 10.77 11.20 -2.07
CA ASP A 31 9.58 12.04 -2.21
C ASP A 31 8.54 11.76 -1.12
N HIS A 32 8.47 10.51 -0.65
CA HIS A 32 7.55 10.08 0.41
C HIS A 32 8.17 10.13 1.81
N LYS A 33 9.43 10.55 1.96
CA LYS A 33 10.17 10.53 3.24
C LYS A 33 9.41 11.11 4.45
N PRO A 34 8.66 12.23 4.34
CA PRO A 34 7.90 12.77 5.46
C PRO A 34 6.74 11.88 5.93
N ALA A 35 6.28 10.96 5.09
CA ALA A 35 5.14 10.08 5.35
C ALA A 35 5.56 8.67 5.79
N ILE A 36 6.83 8.30 5.63
CA ILE A 36 7.39 7.00 6.03
C ILE A 36 7.23 6.80 7.54
N GLY A 37 6.73 5.63 7.94
CA GLY A 37 6.42 5.30 9.34
C GLY A 37 5.07 5.85 9.82
N GLY A 38 4.47 6.78 9.08
CA GLY A 38 3.09 7.23 9.25
C GLY A 38 2.15 6.46 8.32
N ARG A 39 1.72 7.11 7.24
CA ARG A 39 0.82 6.50 6.23
C ARG A 39 1.57 5.69 5.17
N VAL A 40 2.89 5.85 5.05
CA VAL A 40 3.72 5.09 4.09
C VAL A 40 4.52 4.01 4.81
N TRP A 41 4.40 2.77 4.31
CA TRP A 41 5.21 1.62 4.70
C TRP A 41 5.65 0.86 3.46
N PHE A 42 6.71 0.09 3.56
CA PHE A 42 7.22 -0.72 2.46
C PHE A 42 7.98 -1.93 2.99
N ASP A 43 8.07 -2.96 2.16
CA ASP A 43 8.97 -4.08 2.35
C ASP A 43 9.87 -4.23 1.11
N ASN A 44 10.51 -5.39 0.93
CA ASN A 44 11.37 -5.64 -0.22
C ASN A 44 10.62 -5.77 -1.57
N HIS A 45 9.30 -5.84 -1.56
CA HIS A 45 8.47 -6.18 -2.73
C HIS A 45 7.35 -5.18 -2.99
N LEU A 46 6.80 -4.58 -1.94
CA LEU A 46 5.63 -3.74 -1.99
C LEU A 46 5.92 -2.39 -1.33
N PHE A 47 5.21 -1.38 -1.83
CA PHE A 47 5.07 -0.07 -1.24
C PHE A 47 3.59 0.14 -0.92
N ARG A 48 3.30 0.72 0.25
CA ARG A 48 1.96 1.06 0.71
C ARG A 48 1.88 2.53 1.04
N ASP A 49 0.83 3.20 0.56
CA ASP A 49 0.46 4.54 0.99
C ASP A 49 -1.02 4.60 1.41
N GLY A 50 -1.26 5.04 2.65
CA GLY A 50 -2.58 5.06 3.28
C GLY A 50 -3.39 6.32 2.99
N ALA A 51 -4.70 6.15 2.79
CA ALA A 51 -5.68 7.22 2.67
C ALA A 51 -6.80 7.09 3.71
N MET A 52 -7.23 8.22 4.26
CA MET A 52 -8.29 8.27 5.28
C MET A 52 -9.71 8.27 4.69
N ASN A 53 -9.85 8.47 3.38
CA ASN A 53 -11.15 8.50 2.71
C ASN A 53 -11.00 8.26 1.19
N PRO A 54 -12.10 7.94 0.48
CA PRO A 54 -12.05 7.67 -0.96
C PRO A 54 -11.54 8.83 -1.81
N VAL A 55 -11.83 10.08 -1.43
CA VAL A 55 -11.36 11.28 -2.19
C VAL A 55 -9.84 11.40 -2.11
N ALA A 56 -9.25 11.16 -0.94
CA ALA A 56 -7.81 11.13 -0.78
C ALA A 56 -7.18 9.97 -1.57
N MET A 57 -7.82 8.80 -1.61
CA MET A 57 -7.36 7.66 -2.40
C MET A 57 -7.41 7.94 -3.92
N GLU A 58 -8.49 8.56 -4.39
CA GLU A 58 -8.62 8.98 -5.79
C GLU A 58 -7.53 10.00 -6.17
N ALA A 59 -7.21 10.94 -5.28
CA ALA A 59 -6.10 11.86 -5.49
C ALA A 59 -4.75 11.11 -5.62
N LEU A 60 -4.48 10.12 -4.76
CA LEU A 60 -3.28 9.27 -4.89
C LEU A 60 -3.24 8.55 -6.24
N LEU A 61 -4.31 7.85 -6.61
CA LEU A 61 -4.39 7.14 -7.90
C LEU A 61 -4.15 8.07 -9.09
N ASN A 62 -4.66 9.31 -9.03
CA ASN A 62 -4.45 10.31 -10.08
C ASN A 62 -2.99 10.76 -10.16
N GLU A 63 -2.29 10.92 -9.04
CA GLU A 63 -0.86 11.25 -9.06
C GLU A 63 -0.03 10.12 -9.67
N TRP A 64 -0.28 8.87 -9.29
CA TRP A 64 0.40 7.72 -9.91
C TRP A 64 0.07 7.60 -11.40
N TRP A 65 -1.18 7.83 -11.80
CA TRP A 65 -1.57 7.84 -13.21
C TRP A 65 -0.85 8.92 -14.02
N LYS A 66 -0.70 10.14 -13.47
CA LYS A 66 0.07 11.23 -14.11
C LYS A 66 1.55 10.89 -14.29
N LEU A 67 2.10 10.05 -13.41
CA LEU A 67 3.47 9.54 -13.52
C LEU A 67 3.61 8.42 -14.57
N GLY A 68 2.51 8.02 -15.21
CA GLY A 68 2.50 7.00 -16.27
C GLY A 68 2.17 5.58 -15.79
N PHE A 69 1.69 5.43 -14.55
CA PHE A 69 1.22 4.14 -14.07
C PHE A 69 -0.16 3.82 -14.66
N GLU A 70 -0.30 2.59 -15.14
CA GLU A 70 -1.55 2.04 -15.58
C GLU A 70 -2.27 1.42 -14.38
N CYS A 71 -3.16 2.19 -13.76
CA CYS A 71 -3.81 1.74 -12.54
C CYS A 71 -4.67 0.49 -12.77
N PHE A 72 -5.40 0.40 -13.88
CA PHE A 72 -6.26 -0.75 -14.18
C PHE A 72 -6.27 -1.09 -15.67
N VAL A 73 -6.63 -2.32 -15.97
CA VAL A 73 -6.81 -2.86 -17.32
C VAL A 73 -8.18 -3.50 -17.46
N GLU A 74 -8.74 -3.51 -18.66
CA GLU A 74 -9.92 -4.31 -18.99
C GLU A 74 -9.48 -5.66 -19.57
N LYS A 75 -9.89 -6.74 -18.94
CA LYS A 75 -9.63 -8.13 -19.35
C LYS A 75 -10.94 -8.90 -19.27
N ASP A 76 -11.34 -9.53 -20.37
CA ASP A 76 -12.59 -10.31 -20.47
C ASP A 76 -13.85 -9.56 -19.98
N GLY A 77 -13.93 -8.26 -20.26
CA GLY A 77 -15.05 -7.40 -19.86
C GLY A 77 -15.11 -7.06 -18.37
N LYS A 78 -14.05 -7.37 -17.61
CA LYS A 78 -13.88 -6.99 -16.21
C LYS A 78 -12.69 -6.04 -16.06
N ARG A 79 -12.81 -5.08 -15.17
CA ARG A 79 -11.66 -4.26 -14.76
C ARG A 79 -10.86 -5.02 -13.71
N GLU A 80 -9.54 -4.97 -13.86
CA GLU A 80 -8.58 -5.55 -12.94
C GLU A 80 -7.50 -4.52 -12.64
N TRP A 81 -6.96 -4.57 -11.43
CA TRP A 81 -5.82 -3.75 -11.06
C TRP A 81 -4.57 -4.22 -11.81
N ARG A 82 -3.74 -3.28 -12.28
CA ARG A 82 -2.54 -3.59 -13.08
C ARG A 82 -1.26 -3.21 -12.36
N ASP A 83 -0.86 -1.94 -12.39
CA ASP A 83 0.41 -1.52 -11.77
C ASP A 83 0.27 -1.21 -10.28
N VAL A 84 -0.94 -0.91 -9.83
CA VAL A 84 -1.27 -0.58 -8.44
C VAL A 84 -2.54 -1.32 -8.03
N CYS A 85 -2.72 -1.59 -6.74
CA CYS A 85 -3.96 -2.16 -6.19
C CYS A 85 -4.45 -1.32 -5.01
N VAL A 86 -5.76 -1.05 -4.96
CA VAL A 86 -6.39 -0.47 -3.76
C VAL A 86 -6.97 -1.58 -2.90
N TYR A 87 -6.56 -1.59 -1.64
CA TYR A 87 -7.01 -2.52 -0.63
C TYR A 87 -7.81 -1.78 0.44
N GLU A 88 -9.01 -2.26 0.77
CA GLU A 88 -9.86 -1.65 1.80
C GLU A 88 -9.94 -2.53 3.05
N GLY A 89 -8.98 -2.38 3.96
CA GLY A 89 -8.83 -3.27 5.12
C GLY A 89 -10.04 -3.34 6.04
N LEU A 90 -10.78 -2.23 6.24
CA LEU A 90 -12.00 -2.23 7.05
C LEU A 90 -13.28 -2.58 6.28
N ALA A 91 -13.26 -2.50 4.96
CA ALA A 91 -14.45 -2.73 4.14
C ALA A 91 -14.47 -4.12 3.49
N GLY A 92 -13.47 -4.96 3.72
CA GLY A 92 -13.41 -6.34 3.21
C GLY A 92 -12.48 -6.50 2.00
N GLY A 93 -11.29 -5.93 2.07
CA GLY A 93 -10.13 -6.26 1.23
C GLY A 93 -10.22 -5.76 -0.22
N LEU A 94 -9.72 -6.58 -1.15
CA LEU A 94 -9.68 -6.25 -2.57
C LEU A 94 -11.09 -6.20 -3.19
N LYS A 95 -11.48 -5.01 -3.68
CA LYS A 95 -12.77 -4.80 -4.37
C LYS A 95 -12.75 -5.12 -5.86
N MET A 96 -11.55 -5.14 -6.43
CA MET A 96 -11.30 -5.45 -7.83
C MET A 96 -10.15 -6.47 -7.90
N PRO A 97 -10.17 -7.43 -8.85
CA PRO A 97 -9.12 -8.43 -8.94
C PRO A 97 -7.74 -7.81 -9.09
N CYS A 98 -6.75 -8.43 -8.44
CA CYS A 98 -5.35 -8.07 -8.47
C CYS A 98 -4.55 -9.37 -8.55
N GLU A 99 -3.98 -9.71 -9.71
CA GLU A 99 -3.40 -11.05 -9.93
C GLU A 99 -2.15 -11.30 -9.09
N TRP A 100 -1.41 -10.23 -8.76
CA TRP A 100 -0.11 -10.27 -8.10
C TRP A 100 -0.15 -10.02 -6.59
N LEU A 101 -1.28 -9.57 -6.03
CA LEU A 101 -1.40 -9.34 -4.59
C LEU A 101 -2.12 -10.51 -3.91
N ALA A 102 -1.59 -10.94 -2.77
CA ALA A 102 -2.26 -11.85 -1.85
C ALA A 102 -2.53 -11.13 -0.53
N GLU A 103 -3.59 -11.54 0.17
CA GLU A 103 -3.97 -10.99 1.47
C GLU A 103 -3.91 -12.08 2.55
N ASP A 104 -3.58 -11.67 3.77
CA ASP A 104 -3.77 -12.44 4.99
C ASP A 104 -4.71 -11.68 5.94
N PRO A 105 -6.00 -12.06 5.99
CA PRO A 105 -6.98 -11.42 6.86
C PRO A 105 -6.67 -11.56 8.35
N ALA A 106 -5.96 -12.62 8.76
CA ALA A 106 -5.67 -12.86 10.18
C ALA A 106 -4.70 -11.83 10.74
N THR A 107 -3.73 -11.42 9.94
CA THR A 107 -2.73 -10.41 10.29
C THR A 107 -3.03 -9.04 9.70
N ARG A 108 -4.16 -8.89 8.98
CA ARG A 108 -4.55 -7.69 8.22
C ARG A 108 -3.39 -7.17 7.37
N SER A 109 -2.78 -8.07 6.61
CA SER A 109 -1.60 -7.75 5.80
C SER A 109 -1.76 -8.21 4.36
N VAL A 110 -0.94 -7.66 3.49
CA VAL A 110 -0.85 -8.05 2.09
C VAL A 110 0.60 -8.32 1.71
N TYR A 111 0.80 -9.21 0.74
CA TYR A 111 2.13 -9.61 0.29
C TYR A 111 2.12 -9.92 -1.21
N LEU A 112 3.31 -9.88 -1.82
CA LEU A 112 3.46 -10.22 -3.23
C LEU A 112 3.21 -11.72 -3.42
N LYS A 113 2.22 -12.07 -4.23
CA LYS A 113 1.83 -13.45 -4.48
C LYS A 113 3.01 -14.26 -5.06
N GLY A 114 3.19 -15.48 -4.55
CA GLY A 114 4.32 -16.33 -4.92
C GLY A 114 5.59 -16.09 -4.11
N THR A 115 5.59 -15.13 -3.17
CA THR A 115 6.65 -14.95 -2.18
C THR A 115 6.22 -15.48 -0.81
N ALA A 116 7.20 -15.71 0.09
CA ALA A 116 6.90 -16.04 1.47
C ALA A 116 6.45 -14.80 2.24
N MET A 117 5.39 -14.91 3.03
CA MET A 117 4.84 -13.78 3.80
C MET A 117 5.87 -13.17 4.75
N GLY A 118 6.70 -13.95 5.44
CA GLY A 118 7.82 -13.44 6.24
C GLY A 118 7.42 -12.40 7.30
N GLU A 119 8.31 -11.45 7.57
CA GLU A 119 8.07 -10.32 8.49
C GLU A 119 7.06 -9.31 7.90
N ILE A 120 6.26 -8.69 8.78
CA ILE A 120 5.24 -7.71 8.43
C ILE A 120 5.79 -6.30 8.71
N ALA A 121 5.97 -5.51 7.66
CA ALA A 121 6.25 -4.08 7.77
C ALA A 121 4.97 -3.32 8.10
N GLY A 122 4.99 -2.52 9.16
CA GLY A 122 3.82 -1.76 9.59
C GLY A 122 4.08 -1.02 10.89
N ARG A 123 3.02 -0.42 11.44
CA ARG A 123 3.05 0.08 12.81
C ARG A 123 3.24 -1.09 13.77
N ASP A 124 4.20 -0.94 14.67
CA ASP A 124 4.35 -1.81 15.83
C ASP A 124 3.25 -1.47 16.83
N TRP A 125 2.24 -2.34 16.93
CA TRP A 125 1.13 -2.16 17.86
C TRP A 125 1.54 -2.45 19.31
N ASP A 126 2.63 -3.19 19.53
CA ASP A 126 3.12 -3.49 20.88
C ASP A 126 3.73 -2.25 21.54
N LEU A 127 4.08 -1.21 20.77
CA LEU A 127 4.50 0.10 21.27
C LEU A 127 3.34 1.04 21.64
N ILE A 128 2.08 0.66 21.39
CA ILE A 128 0.91 1.44 21.80
C ILE A 128 0.50 1.15 23.25
N ASP A 129 0.80 -0.04 23.77
CA ASP A 129 0.53 -0.37 25.17
C ASP A 129 1.40 0.46 26.15
N ASP A 130 2.50 1.03 25.67
CA ASP A 130 3.36 1.99 26.41
C ASP A 130 2.92 3.46 26.23
N TRP A 131 1.82 3.72 25.51
CA TRP A 131 1.28 5.08 25.38
C TRP A 131 0.59 5.49 26.69
N GLU A 132 1.33 6.20 27.54
CA GLU A 132 0.71 6.93 28.64
C GLU A 132 0.02 8.19 28.09
N PRO A 133 -1.29 8.40 28.36
CA PRO A 133 -1.96 9.61 27.94
C PRO A 133 -1.26 10.83 28.57
N PRO A 134 -1.04 11.92 27.83
CA PRO A 134 -0.45 13.13 28.40
C PRO A 134 -1.34 13.62 29.55
N THR A 135 -0.74 13.73 30.75
CA THR A 135 -1.39 14.39 31.88
C THR A 135 -1.44 15.89 31.58
N PHE A 136 -2.60 16.38 31.13
CA PHE A 136 -2.84 17.80 31.00
C PHE A 136 -2.96 18.46 32.39
N PRO A 137 -2.39 19.65 32.60
CA PRO A 137 -2.54 20.40 33.85
C PRO A 137 -3.97 20.91 34.08
#